data_AF-A0A848XLE5-F1
#
_entry.id   AF-A0A848XLE5-F1
#
_cell.length_a   1.000
_cell.length_b   1.000
_cell.length_c   1.000
_cell.angle_alpha   90.00
_cell.angle_beta   90.00
_cell.angle_gamma   90.00
#
_symmetry.space_group_name_H-M   'P 1'
#
loop_
_entity.id
_entity.type
_entity.pdbx_description
1 polymer ?
#
loop_
_entity_poly.entity_id
_entity_poly.type
_entity_poly.pdbx_seq_one_letter_code
_entity_poly.pdbx_strand_id
1 'polypeptide(L)'
;MPEADLYPPIKRFLEAQGYEVKGEVGACDVVAVREGEDPIIVELKDRLTLALVLQAVDRLTMSEMVYLAFRAGRNHSATWRTKRKQVLSLLRRLGIGLLTVSSRGQVRAVLD
;
A
#
# COMPACT_ATOMS: atom_id res chain seq x y z
N MET A 1 2.41 16.32 -8.12
CA MET A 1 3.07 15.62 -7.01
C MET A 1 3.59 14.31 -7.54
N PRO A 2 4.91 14.08 -7.47
CA PRO A 2 5.53 12.82 -7.86
C PRO A 2 4.98 11.61 -7.08
N GLU A 3 5.17 10.41 -7.62
CA GLU A 3 4.86 9.15 -6.93
C GLU A 3 5.64 9.04 -5.61
N ALA A 4 6.89 9.51 -5.58
CA ALA A 4 7.74 9.56 -4.38
C ALA A 4 7.10 10.30 -3.19
N ASP A 5 6.18 11.25 -3.43
CA ASP A 5 5.47 11.95 -2.34
C ASP A 5 4.46 11.03 -1.59
N LEU A 6 4.22 9.80 -2.06
CA LEU A 6 3.46 8.78 -1.33
C LEU A 6 4.25 8.17 -0.17
N TYR A 7 5.58 8.17 -0.24
CA TYR A 7 6.42 7.53 0.77
C TYR A 7 6.31 8.22 2.15
N PRO A 8 6.50 9.55 2.30
CA PRO A 8 6.46 10.21 3.60
C PRO A 8 5.17 9.98 4.42
N PRO A 9 3.95 10.05 3.85
CA PRO A 9 2.74 9.77 4.63
C PRO A 9 2.60 8.31 5.05
N ILE A 10 3.01 7.35 4.20
CA ILE A 10 2.97 5.92 4.53
C ILE A 10 3.98 5.61 5.64
N LYS A 11 5.21 6.14 5.52
CA LYS A 11 6.23 6.05 6.57
C LYS A 11 5.71 6.54 7.91
N ARG A 12 5.19 7.77 7.97
CA ARG A 12 4.65 8.35 9.20
C ARG A 12 3.49 7.54 9.78
N PHE A 13 2.62 6.99 8.92
CA PHE A 13 1.50 6.16 9.36
C PHE A 13 1.96 4.86 10.04
N LEU A 14 2.99 4.20 9.52
CA LEU A 14 3.54 2.97 10.08
C LEU A 14 4.43 3.26 11.31
N GLU A 15 5.26 4.30 11.27
CA GLU A 15 6.08 4.71 12.43
C GLU A 15 5.22 5.11 13.63
N ALA A 16 4.06 5.74 13.41
CA ALA A 16 3.11 6.06 14.48
C ALA A 16 2.53 4.80 15.17
N GLN A 17 2.66 3.63 14.56
CA GLN A 17 2.28 2.34 15.13
C GLN A 17 3.47 1.60 15.75
N GLY A 18 4.67 2.21 15.76
CA GLY A 18 5.86 1.62 16.38
C GLY A 18 6.70 0.73 15.45
N TYR A 19 6.49 0.78 14.13
CA TYR A 19 7.37 0.11 13.18
C TYR A 19 8.61 0.96 12.87
N GLU A 20 9.76 0.33 12.67
CA GLU A 20 10.91 0.92 11.97
C GLU A 20 10.67 0.79 10.46
N VAL A 21 10.69 1.90 9.72
CA VAL A 21 10.31 1.93 8.30
C VAL A 21 11.49 2.33 7.41
N LYS A 22 11.76 1.52 6.39
CA LYS A 22 12.75 1.78 5.33
C LYS A 22 12.08 1.81 3.96
N GLY A 23 12.59 2.65 3.08
CA GLY A 23 12.16 2.73 1.68
C GLY A 23 13.15 2.03 0.76
N GLU A 24 12.68 1.61 -0.42
CA GLU A 24 13.52 1.06 -1.51
C GLU A 24 14.39 -0.13 -1.04
N VAL A 25 13.80 -1.06 -0.28
CA VAL A 25 14.50 -2.24 0.21
C VAL A 25 14.42 -3.33 -0.85
N GLY A 26 15.51 -3.51 -1.60
CA GLY A 26 15.52 -4.42 -2.75
C GLY A 26 14.52 -3.98 -3.81
N ALA A 27 13.50 -4.80 -4.06
CA ALA A 27 12.43 -4.49 -5.01
C ALA A 27 11.11 -4.05 -4.33
N CYS A 28 11.15 -3.74 -3.02
CA CYS A 28 9.99 -3.28 -2.25
C CYS A 28 10.06 -1.77 -2.04
N ASP A 29 8.96 -1.06 -2.25
CA ASP A 29 8.92 0.40 -2.06
C ASP A 29 9.02 0.80 -0.58
N VAL A 30 8.30 0.08 0.30
CA VAL A 30 8.32 0.28 1.75
C VAL A 30 8.39 -1.06 2.47
N VAL A 31 9.29 -1.15 3.45
CA VAL A 31 9.35 -2.26 4.39
C VAL A 31 9.31 -1.69 5.80
N ALA A 32 8.40 -2.20 6.63
CA ALA A 32 8.23 -1.79 8.01
C ALA A 32 8.38 -3.02 8.92
N VAL A 33 9.23 -2.92 9.94
CA VAL A 33 9.56 -4.04 10.83
C VAL A 33 9.31 -3.66 12.28
N ARG A 34 8.85 -4.62 13.07
CA ARG A 34 8.68 -4.52 14.52
C ARG A 34 9.11 -5.85 15.13
N GLU A 35 9.76 -5.81 16.30
CA GLU A 35 10.28 -7.00 16.95
C GLU A 35 9.18 -8.02 17.22
N GLY A 36 9.41 -9.28 16.83
CA GLY A 36 8.46 -10.39 17.03
C GLY A 36 7.31 -10.46 16.02
N GLU A 37 7.32 -9.62 14.98
CA GLU A 37 6.30 -9.60 13.92
C GLU A 37 6.90 -9.76 12.53
N ASP A 38 6.11 -10.30 11.59
CA ASP A 38 6.49 -10.33 10.18
C ASP A 38 6.65 -8.91 9.61
N PRO A 39 7.52 -8.70 8.62
CA PRO A 39 7.69 -7.39 8.00
C PRO A 39 6.43 -6.99 7.22
N ILE A 40 5.94 -5.76 7.41
CA ILE A 40 4.93 -5.19 6.52
C ILE A 40 5.60 -4.69 5.25
N ILE A 41 5.10 -5.11 4.10
CA ILE A 41 5.54 -4.61 2.79
C ILE A 41 4.43 -3.74 2.19
N VAL A 42 4.78 -2.54 1.70
CA VAL A 42 3.83 -1.67 1.00
C VAL A 42 4.36 -1.29 -0.37
N GLU A 43 3.61 -1.62 -1.43
CA GLU A 43 3.89 -1.19 -2.80
C GLU A 43 3.12 0.10 -3.11
N LEU A 44 3.81 1.09 -3.68
CA LEU A 44 3.30 2.45 -3.91
C LEU A 44 3.00 2.67 -5.39
N LYS A 45 1.83 3.25 -5.69
CA LYS A 45 1.55 3.77 -7.03
C LYS A 45 0.66 4.98 -7.02
N ASP A 46 0.80 5.87 -7.99
CA ASP A 46 -0.15 6.99 -8.15
C ASP A 46 -1.60 6.52 -8.43
N ARG A 47 -1.78 5.32 -9.00
CA ARG A 47 -3.08 4.75 -9.35
C ARG A 47 -3.08 3.23 -9.15
N LEU A 48 -4.22 2.69 -8.73
CA LEU A 48 -4.45 1.24 -8.81
C LEU A 48 -4.39 0.75 -10.26
N THR A 49 -3.47 -0.17 -10.53
CA THR A 49 -3.26 -0.84 -11.83
C THR A 49 -3.10 -2.34 -11.60
N LEU A 50 -3.24 -3.16 -12.65
CA LEU A 50 -2.96 -4.60 -12.55
C LEU A 50 -1.50 -4.86 -12.19
N ALA A 51 -0.56 -4.07 -12.73
CA ALA A 51 0.87 -4.20 -12.42
C ALA A 51 1.14 -4.06 -10.91
N LEU A 52 0.54 -3.06 -10.26
CA LEU A 52 0.65 -2.88 -8.80
C LEU A 52 0.12 -4.11 -8.03
N VAL A 53 -1.00 -4.70 -8.48
CA VAL A 53 -1.55 -5.91 -7.84
C VAL A 53 -0.58 -7.08 -8.01
N LEU A 54 0.01 -7.27 -9.20
CA LEU A 54 0.96 -8.35 -9.44
C LEU A 54 2.25 -8.17 -8.62
N GLN A 55 2.76 -6.95 -8.49
CA GLN A 55 3.90 -6.65 -7.59
C GLN A 55 3.59 -7.11 -6.16
N ALA A 56 2.41 -6.78 -5.62
CA ALA A 56 2.04 -7.24 -4.29
C ALA A 56 1.88 -8.76 -4.17
N VAL A 57 1.36 -9.42 -5.22
CA VAL A 57 1.31 -10.89 -5.26
C VAL A 57 2.72 -11.48 -5.18
N ASP A 58 3.70 -10.90 -5.88
CA ASP A 58 5.10 -11.34 -5.79
C ASP A 58 5.66 -11.15 -4.37
N ARG A 59 5.25 -10.10 -3.66
CA ARG A 59 5.67 -9.84 -2.26
C ARG A 59 5.09 -10.82 -1.24
N LEU A 60 3.99 -11.51 -1.56
CA LEU A 60 3.44 -12.55 -0.69
C LEU A 60 4.41 -13.73 -0.48
N THR A 61 5.42 -13.86 -1.34
CA THR A 61 6.51 -14.84 -1.14
C THR A 61 7.50 -14.44 -0.03
N MET A 62 7.46 -13.17 0.41
CA MET A 62 8.38 -12.58 1.39
C MET A 62 7.71 -12.26 2.72
N SER A 63 6.40 -11.98 2.71
CA SER A 63 5.61 -11.64 3.90
C SER A 63 4.13 -11.93 3.68
N GLU A 64 3.43 -12.32 4.74
CA GLU A 64 1.96 -12.40 4.73
C GLU A 64 1.28 -11.02 4.90
N MET A 65 2.02 -10.00 5.36
CA MET A 65 1.52 -8.64 5.56
C MET A 65 1.89 -7.70 4.41
N VAL A 66 1.18 -7.83 3.28
CA VAL A 66 1.41 -7.01 2.08
C VAL A 66 0.25 -6.03 1.85
N TYR A 67 0.58 -4.76 1.60
CA TYR A 67 -0.39 -3.71 1.32
C TYR A 67 -0.12 -3.01 -0.01
N LEU A 68 -1.20 -2.60 -0.67
CA LEU A 68 -1.14 -1.62 -1.75
C LEU A 68 -1.37 -0.22 -1.18
N ALA A 69 -0.67 0.78 -1.69
CA ALA A 69 -0.98 2.17 -1.38
C ALA A 69 -1.03 3.05 -2.65
N PHE A 70 -2.10 3.83 -2.78
CA PHE A 70 -2.24 4.79 -3.87
C PHE A 70 -3.02 6.04 -3.48
N ARG A 71 -2.94 7.08 -4.31
CA ARG A 71 -3.68 8.34 -4.11
C ARG A 71 -5.18 8.13 -4.31
N ALA A 72 -5.98 8.50 -3.31
CA ALA A 72 -7.43 8.58 -3.44
C ALA A 72 -7.89 10.01 -3.71
N GLY A 73 -8.88 10.16 -4.60
CA GLY A 73 -9.49 11.45 -4.92
C GLY A 73 -10.29 11.40 -6.22
N ARG A 74 -11.06 12.47 -6.50
CA ARG A 74 -11.97 12.53 -7.66
C ARG A 74 -11.25 12.30 -9.00
N ASN A 75 -9.97 12.70 -9.09
CA ASN A 75 -9.16 12.62 -10.30
C ASN A 75 -8.13 11.47 -10.29
N HIS A 76 -8.10 10.63 -9.24
CA HIS A 76 -7.13 9.55 -9.10
C HIS A 76 -7.82 8.18 -9.23
N SER A 77 -7.13 7.25 -9.91
CA SER A 77 -7.54 5.87 -10.23
C SER A 77 -9.02 5.69 -10.61
N ALA A 78 -9.31 5.69 -11.92
CA ALA A 78 -10.65 5.39 -12.43
C ALA A 78 -11.14 4.01 -12.00
N THR A 79 -10.25 3.00 -12.02
CA THR A 79 -10.52 1.63 -11.57
C THR A 79 -11.01 1.62 -10.12
N TRP A 80 -10.33 2.33 -9.22
CA TRP A 80 -10.76 2.40 -7.83
C TRP A 80 -12.15 3.01 -7.70
N ARG A 81 -12.45 4.08 -8.44
CA ARG A 81 -13.76 4.75 -8.37
C ARG A 81 -14.91 3.89 -8.90
N THR A 82 -14.71 3.21 -10.03
CA THR A 82 -15.80 2.49 -10.73
C THR A 82 -15.91 1.02 -10.33
N LYS A 83 -14.82 0.40 -9.86
CA LYS A 83 -14.72 -1.03 -9.58
C LYS A 83 -14.39 -1.35 -8.12
N ARG A 84 -14.56 -0.39 -7.21
CA ARG A 84 -14.22 -0.49 -5.78
C ARG A 84 -14.59 -1.84 -5.14
N LYS A 85 -15.85 -2.28 -5.28
CA LYS A 85 -16.33 -3.53 -4.68
C LYS A 85 -15.59 -4.77 -5.21
N GLN A 86 -15.33 -4.80 -6.52
CA GLN A 86 -14.62 -5.91 -7.17
C GLN A 86 -13.15 -5.92 -6.75
N VAL A 87 -12.50 -4.75 -6.69
CA VAL A 87 -11.13 -4.61 -6.19
C VAL A 87 -11.02 -5.12 -4.75
N LEU A 88 -11.89 -4.66 -3.86
CA LEU A 88 -11.89 -5.09 -2.45
C LEU A 88 -12.17 -6.59 -2.29
N SER A 89 -13.01 -7.17 -3.16
CA SER A 89 -13.27 -8.61 -3.18
C SER A 89 -12.01 -9.39 -3.61
N LEU A 90 -11.32 -8.91 -4.65
CA LEU A 90 -10.07 -9.52 -5.13
C LEU A 90 -8.97 -9.46 -4.06
N LEU A 91 -8.68 -8.27 -3.54
CA LEU A 91 -7.59 -8.10 -2.57
C LEU A 91 -7.83 -8.93 -1.30
N ARG A 92 -9.08 -9.03 -0.83
CA ARG A 92 -9.44 -9.92 0.30
C ARG A 92 -9.18 -11.39 0.00
N ARG A 93 -9.46 -11.86 -1.23
CA ARG A 93 -9.18 -13.26 -1.63
C ARG A 93 -7.68 -13.55 -1.75
N LEU A 94 -6.89 -12.53 -2.02
CA LEU A 94 -5.43 -12.63 -2.11
C LEU A 94 -4.74 -12.45 -0.75
N GLY A 95 -5.44 -12.02 0.29
CA GLY A 95 -4.81 -11.67 1.57
C GLY A 95 -3.99 -10.38 1.52
N ILE A 96 -4.30 -9.46 0.59
CA ILE A 96 -3.54 -8.21 0.41
C ILE A 96 -4.34 -7.05 1.00
N GLY A 97 -3.70 -6.27 1.87
CA GLY A 97 -4.25 -5.05 2.46
C GLY A 97 -4.29 -3.87 1.48
N LEU A 98 -5.05 -2.83 1.83
CA LEU A 98 -5.17 -1.62 1.01
C LEU A 98 -5.17 -0.35 1.84
N LEU A 99 -4.19 0.51 1.56
CA LEU A 99 -4.09 1.87 2.05
C LEU A 99 -4.43 2.87 0.94
N THR A 100 -4.98 4.01 1.34
CA THR A 100 -5.17 5.15 0.44
C THR A 100 -4.60 6.42 1.04
N VAL A 101 -4.03 7.28 0.19
CA VAL A 101 -3.44 8.56 0.59
C VAL A 101 -4.28 9.70 0.01
N SER A 102 -4.77 10.60 0.86
CA SER A 102 -5.52 11.79 0.41
C SER A 102 -4.58 12.86 -0.17
N SER A 103 -5.15 13.88 -0.81
CA SER A 103 -4.37 15.05 -1.28
C SER A 103 -3.69 15.84 -0.15
N ARG A 104 -4.12 15.65 1.11
CA ARG A 104 -3.50 16.24 2.30
C ARG A 104 -2.46 15.31 2.95
N GLY A 105 -2.14 14.17 2.32
CA GLY A 105 -1.19 13.19 2.87
C GLY A 105 -1.75 12.38 4.04
N GLN A 106 -3.07 12.31 4.20
CA GLN A 106 -3.68 11.46 5.23
C GLN A 106 -3.80 10.03 4.70
N VAL A 107 -3.27 9.06 5.46
CA VAL A 107 -3.39 7.64 5.16
C VAL A 107 -4.67 7.10 5.77
N ARG A 108 -5.37 6.26 5.01
CA ARG A 108 -6.52 5.49 5.47
C ARG A 108 -6.34 4.02 5.10
N ALA A 109 -6.40 3.14 6.09
CA ALA A 109 -6.61 1.71 5.87
C ALA A 109 -8.05 1.47 5.38
N VAL A 110 -8.16 0.89 4.19
CA VAL A 110 -9.44 0.59 3.53
C VAL A 110 -9.74 -0.91 3.57
N LEU A 111 -8.70 -1.72 3.52
CA LEU A 111 -8.71 -3.16 3.77
C LEU A 111 -7.47 -3.45 4.63
N ASP A 112 -7.70 -4.21 5.69
CA ASP A 112 -6.72 -4.72 6.64
C ASP A 112 -6.99 -6.21 6.80
#